data_AF-A0AAV8YNJ3-F1
#
_entry.id   AF-A0AAV8YNJ3-F1
#
_cell.length_a   1.000
_cell.length_b   1.000
_cell.length_c   1.000
_cell.angle_alpha   90.00
_cell.angle_beta   90.00
_cell.angle_gamma   90.00
#
_symmetry.space_group_name_H-M   'P 1'
#
loop_
_entity.id
_entity.type
_entity.pdbx_description
1 polymer ?
#
loop_
_entity_poly.entity_id
_entity_poly.type
_entity_poly.pdbx_seq_one_letter_code
_entity_poly.pdbx_strand_id
1 'polypeptide(L)'
;MFQSLCPKKSEYLAVHLLGDLNRLEFYRSMLQKHRDDPLILFMDESCFTRCRIFNLRNGHEWADANPRATVTRHSQFRFKINYCVGILGNNVLGAVELPSNLNCELS
;
A
#
# COMPACT_ATOMS: atom_id res chain seq x y z
N MET A 1 43.90 11.35 16.56
CA MET A 1 43.15 11.90 17.71
C MET A 1 41.68 11.66 17.43
N PHE A 2 41.11 10.68 18.12
CA PHE A 2 39.69 10.33 18.10
C PHE A 2 38.88 11.31 18.96
N GLN A 3 37.55 11.27 18.72
CA GLN A 3 36.43 11.75 19.53
C GLN A 3 35.99 13.21 19.31
N SER A 4 34.70 13.55 19.20
CA SER A 4 33.48 12.72 19.13
C SER A 4 32.25 13.62 18.88
N LEU A 5 31.22 13.00 18.27
CA LEU A 5 29.78 13.16 18.51
C LEU A 5 29.07 14.45 18.10
N CYS A 6 28.23 14.33 17.06
CA CYS A 6 26.84 14.73 17.20
C CYS A 6 25.92 13.51 16.92
N PRO A 7 25.34 12.89 17.96
CA PRO A 7 24.46 11.73 17.83
C PRO A 7 23.02 12.23 17.66
N LYS A 8 22.52 12.32 16.43
CA LYS A 8 21.07 12.57 16.19
C LYS A 8 20.47 11.67 15.10
N LYS A 9 20.80 10.38 15.17
CA LYS A 9 20.00 9.29 14.55
C LYS A 9 19.76 8.10 15.50
N SER A 10 20.13 8.21 16.79
CA SER A 10 19.93 7.14 17.76
C SER A 10 18.56 7.17 18.47
N GLU A 11 17.69 8.15 18.19
CA GLU A 11 16.43 8.35 18.94
C GLU A 11 15.14 8.09 18.15
N TYR A 12 15.21 7.68 16.87
CA TYR A 12 14.05 7.07 16.21
C TYR A 12 13.85 5.59 16.59
N LEU A 13 14.73 5.05 17.45
CA LEU A 13 14.72 3.68 17.96
C LEU A 13 13.81 3.47 19.18
N ALA A 14 13.04 4.48 19.58
CA ALA A 14 11.82 4.21 20.34
C ALA A 14 10.79 3.67 19.35
N VAL A 15 10.86 2.35 19.12
CA VAL A 15 9.74 1.50 18.68
C VAL A 15 8.50 2.08 19.32
N HIS A 16 7.70 2.82 18.55
CA HIS A 16 6.57 3.58 19.08
C HIS A 16 5.51 2.55 19.47
N LEU A 17 5.69 2.03 20.69
CA LEU A 17 4.74 1.46 21.63
C LEU A 17 3.88 0.34 21.03
N LEU A 18 4.33 -0.90 21.28
CA LEU A 18 3.74 -2.21 20.93
C LEU A 18 3.89 -2.66 19.46
N GLY A 19 5.11 -2.58 18.93
CA GLY A 19 5.48 -3.15 17.63
C GLY A 19 6.06 -4.55 17.76
N ASP A 20 5.40 -5.53 17.16
CA ASP A 20 5.79 -6.94 17.02
C ASP A 20 7.29 -7.13 16.71
N LEU A 21 8.03 -7.78 17.64
CA LEU A 21 9.47 -8.05 17.49
C LEU A 21 9.81 -8.75 16.17
N ASN A 22 8.87 -9.52 15.62
CA ASN A 22 9.03 -10.20 14.34
C ASN A 22 9.18 -9.21 13.16
N ARG A 23 8.54 -8.04 13.23
CA ARG A 23 8.67 -7.01 12.18
C ARG A 23 10.05 -6.35 12.19
N LEU A 24 10.63 -6.13 13.38
CA LEU A 24 11.95 -5.53 13.49
C LEU A 24 13.04 -6.47 12.97
N GLU A 25 12.96 -7.75 13.34
CA GLU A 25 13.89 -8.77 12.86
C GLU A 25 13.74 -9.00 11.35
N PHE A 26 12.51 -9.04 10.84
CA PHE A 26 12.26 -9.07 9.40
C PHE A 26 12.89 -7.86 8.69
N TYR A 27 12.68 -6.64 9.20
CA TYR A 27 13.22 -5.43 8.59
C TYR A 27 14.76 -5.45 8.56
N ARG A 28 15.41 -5.85 9.66
CA ARG A 28 16.87 -6.01 9.72
C ARG A 28 17.37 -7.00 8.68
N SER A 29 16.72 -8.17 8.59
CA SER A 29 17.08 -9.21 7.61
C SER A 29 16.89 -8.72 6.17
N MET A 30 15.77 -8.05 5.88
CA MET A 30 15.47 -7.50 4.55
C MET A 30 16.45 -6.40 4.14
N LEU A 31 16.82 -5.51 5.05
CA LEU A 31 17.81 -4.46 4.77
C LEU A 31 19.17 -5.03 4.40
N GLN A 32 19.62 -6.08 5.10
CA GLN A 32 20.88 -6.73 4.79
C GLN A 32 20.81 -7.38 3.40
N LYS A 33 19.76 -8.15 3.13
CA LYS A 33 19.54 -8.77 1.81
C LYS A 33 19.46 -7.76 0.68
N HIS A 34 18.79 -6.62 0.87
CA HIS A 34 18.70 -5.56 -0.14
C HIS A 34 20.07 -4.90 -0.42
N ARG A 35 20.98 -4.85 0.56
CA ARG A 35 22.35 -4.36 0.30
C ARG A 35 23.14 -5.32 -0.56
N ASP A 36 22.93 -6.61 -0.37
CA ASP A 36 23.65 -7.67 -1.08
C ASP A 36 23.04 -7.92 -2.47
N ASP A 37 21.71 -7.80 -2.59
CA ASP A 37 20.93 -7.87 -3.83
C ASP A 37 19.83 -6.79 -3.84
N PRO A 38 20.01 -5.68 -4.58
CA PRO A 38 19.06 -4.57 -4.61
C PRO A 38 17.80 -4.87 -5.45
N LEU A 39 17.78 -5.96 -6.22
CA LEU A 39 16.67 -6.29 -7.12
C LEU A 39 15.61 -7.11 -6.39
N ILE A 40 14.78 -6.44 -5.60
CA ILE A 40 13.62 -7.06 -4.96
C ILE A 40 12.37 -6.83 -5.81
N LEU A 41 11.72 -7.93 -6.21
CA LEU A 41 10.40 -7.91 -6.81
C LEU A 41 9.34 -7.80 -5.70
N PHE A 42 8.64 -6.67 -5.64
CA PHE A 42 7.47 -6.49 -4.79
C PHE A 42 6.22 -6.76 -5.61
N MET A 43 5.34 -7.65 -5.13
CA MET A 43 4.04 -7.93 -5.75
C MET A 43 2.97 -7.72 -4.69
N ASP A 44 1.84 -7.16 -5.06
CA ASP A 44 0.67 -7.10 -4.19
C ASP A 44 -0.63 -7.14 -5.01
N GLU A 45 -1.69 -7.58 -4.35
CA GLU A 45 -3.02 -7.70 -4.91
C GLU A 45 -3.89 -6.52 -4.49
N SER A 46 -4.56 -5.91 -5.47
CA SER A 46 -5.51 -4.83 -5.22
C SER A 46 -6.88 -5.15 -5.80
N CYS A 47 -7.92 -4.89 -5.02
CA CYS A 47 -9.31 -5.12 -5.38
C CYS A 47 -10.02 -3.79 -5.64
N PHE A 48 -10.39 -3.55 -6.90
CA PHE A 48 -11.21 -2.42 -7.32
C PHE A 48 -12.67 -2.83 -7.34
N THR A 49 -13.54 -2.12 -6.62
CA THR A 49 -14.98 -2.34 -6.69
C THR A 49 -15.73 -1.07 -7.04
N ARG A 50 -16.84 -1.20 -7.78
CA ARG A 50 -17.71 -0.05 -8.09
C ARG A 50 -18.38 0.54 -6.86
N CYS A 51 -18.44 -0.22 -5.77
CA CYS A 51 -19.13 0.16 -4.53
C CYS A 51 -18.19 0.63 -3.40
N ARG A 52 -16.96 1.09 -3.68
CA ARG A 52 -16.05 1.53 -2.61
C ARG A 52 -15.76 3.03 -2.62
N ILE A 53 -16.07 3.62 -1.46
CA ILE A 53 -15.51 4.84 -0.86
C ILE A 53 -15.05 5.84 -1.93
N PHE A 54 -15.99 6.64 -2.41
CA PHE A 54 -15.62 7.98 -2.86
C PHE A 54 -14.73 8.56 -1.78
N ASN A 55 -13.52 9.00 -2.13
CA ASN A 55 -12.81 9.95 -1.31
C ASN A 55 -13.70 11.19 -1.29
N LEU A 56 -14.71 11.23 -0.41
CA LEU A 56 -15.74 12.27 -0.33
C LEU A 56 -15.11 13.65 -0.19
N ARG A 57 -13.88 13.68 0.34
CA ARG A 57 -13.02 14.85 0.41
C ARG A 57 -12.64 15.44 -0.95
N ASN A 58 -12.64 14.63 -2.02
CA ASN A 58 -12.37 15.06 -3.40
C ASN A 58 -13.65 15.13 -4.26
N GLY A 59 -14.82 14.79 -3.71
CA GLY A 59 -16.11 14.85 -4.40
C GLY A 59 -16.74 16.24 -4.35
N HIS A 60 -16.01 17.26 -4.80
CA HIS A 60 -16.53 18.62 -4.83
C HIS A 60 -17.38 18.83 -6.08
N GLU A 61 -18.66 19.11 -5.86
CA GLU A 61 -19.55 19.65 -6.88
C GLU A 61 -19.61 21.17 -6.71
N TRP A 62 -19.18 21.90 -7.74
CA TRP A 62 -19.31 23.35 -7.78
C TRP A 62 -20.63 23.70 -8.47
N ALA A 63 -21.47 24.48 -7.79
CA ALA A 63 -22.73 24.99 -8.34
C ALA A 63 -23.07 26.34 -7.70
N ASP A 64 -23.69 27.24 -8.47
CA ASP A 64 -24.09 28.57 -8.01
C ASP A 64 -25.21 28.53 -6.96
N ALA A 65 -25.95 27.42 -6.88
CA ALA A 65 -26.94 27.13 -5.85
C ALA A 65 -26.80 25.67 -5.39
N ASN A 66 -27.16 25.36 -4.13
CA ASN A 66 -27.02 24.03 -3.55
C ASN A 66 -27.67 22.95 -4.46
N PRO A 67 -26.89 22.03 -5.06
CA PRO A 67 -27.36 21.14 -6.12
C PRO A 67 -28.28 20.02 -5.63
N ARG A 68 -28.44 19.84 -4.30
CA ARG A 68 -29.20 18.71 -3.69
C ARG A 68 -28.76 17.35 -4.25
N ALA A 69 -27.48 17.23 -4.56
CA ALA A 69 -26.95 16.05 -5.20
C ALA A 69 -27.12 14.82 -4.32
N THR A 70 -27.81 13.82 -4.87
CA THR A 70 -28.05 12.55 -4.20
C THR A 70 -27.03 11.54 -4.73
N VAL A 71 -26.06 11.18 -3.89
CA VAL A 71 -25.06 10.17 -4.26
C VAL A 71 -25.63 8.78 -3.96
N THR A 72 -25.71 7.93 -4.99
CA THR A 72 -26.05 6.51 -4.79
C THR A 72 -24.90 5.83 -4.05
N ARG A 73 -25.05 5.58 -2.74
CA ARG A 73 -24.00 5.01 -1.88
C ARG A 73 -23.87 3.48 -2.01
N HIS A 74 -24.96 2.80 -2.38
CA HIS A 74 -25.03 1.35 -2.39
C HIS A 74 -25.70 0.86 -3.68
N SER A 75 -24.97 0.07 -4.47
CA SER A 75 -25.51 -0.69 -5.60
C SER A 75 -25.49 -2.18 -5.25
N GLN A 76 -26.57 -2.90 -5.57
CA GLN A 76 -26.61 -4.36 -5.42
C GLN A 76 -25.69 -5.08 -6.42
N PHE A 77 -25.33 -4.42 -7.53
CA PHE A 77 -24.38 -4.93 -8.51
C PHE A 77 -22.95 -4.76 -8.01
N ARG A 78 -22.37 -5.86 -7.52
CA ARG A 78 -21.00 -5.93 -7.01
C ARG A 78 -20.03 -6.18 -8.17
N PHE A 79 -19.66 -5.12 -8.87
CA PHE A 79 -18.51 -5.19 -9.77
C PHE A 79 -17.22 -5.17 -8.94
N LYS A 80 -16.38 -6.19 -9.11
CA LYS A 80 -15.07 -6.35 -8.46
C LYS A 80 -14.08 -6.81 -9.53
N ILE A 81 -12.98 -6.06 -9.70
CA ILE A 81 -11.82 -6.49 -10.47
C ILE A 81 -10.64 -6.57 -9.51
N ASN A 82 -9.91 -7.68 -9.52
CA ASN A 82 -8.66 -7.81 -8.80
C ASN A 82 -7.50 -7.67 -9.78
N TYR A 83 -6.45 -6.98 -9.38
CA TYR A 83 -5.20 -6.92 -10.12
C TYR A 83 -4.04 -7.28 -9.20
N CYS A 84 -3.07 -8.00 -9.74
CA CYS A 84 -1.74 -8.11 -9.15
C CYS A 84 -0.77 -7.26 -9.97
N VAL A 85 0.06 -6.47 -9.29
CA VAL A 85 1.06 -5.62 -9.93
C VAL A 85 2.40 -5.85 -9.27
N GLY A 86 3.44 -5.99 -10.10
CA GLY A 86 4.82 -6.09 -9.65
C GLY A 86 5.56 -4.78 -9.73
N ILE A 87 6.53 -4.57 -8.84
CA ILE A 87 7.48 -3.47 -8.88
C ILE A 87 8.88 -4.06 -8.68
N LEU A 88 9.77 -3.80 -9.63
CA LEU A 88 11.18 -4.21 -9.57
C LEU A 88 12.06 -2.98 -9.71
N GLY A 89 12.74 -2.60 -8.63
CA GLY A 89 13.47 -1.33 -8.56
C GLY A 89 12.53 -0.15 -8.84
N ASN A 90 12.77 0.58 -9.93
CA ASN A 90 11.97 1.73 -10.34
C ASN A 90 10.95 1.40 -11.45
N ASN A 91 10.82 0.13 -11.82
CA ASN A 91 9.96 -0.30 -12.91
C ASN A 91 8.69 -0.96 -12.37
N VAL A 92 7.53 -0.48 -12.83
CA VAL A 92 6.25 -1.17 -12.64
C VAL A 92 6.14 -2.26 -13.70
N LEU A 93 6.01 -3.50 -13.26
CA LEU A 93 5.70 -4.63 -14.12
C LEU A 93 4.20 -4.61 -14.45
N GLY A 94 3.84 -5.18 -15.60
CA GLY A 94 2.46 -5.17 -16.09
C GLY A 94 1.45 -5.69 -15.06
N ALA A 95 0.25 -5.11 -15.07
CA ALA A 95 -0.86 -5.57 -14.24
C ALA A 95 -1.46 -6.85 -14.80
N VAL A 96 -1.64 -7.85 -13.94
CA VAL A 96 -2.35 -9.09 -14.28
C VAL A 96 -3.72 -9.05 -13.64
N GLU A 97 -4.78 -9.17 -14.45
CA GLU A 97 -6.13 -9.32 -13.93
C GLU A 97 -6.27 -10.68 -13.27
N LEU A 98 -6.72 -10.66 -12.02
CA LEU A 98 -6.94 -11.84 -11.22
C LEU A 98 -8.44 -12.20 -11.17
N PRO A 99 -8.77 -13.48 -11.00
CA PRO A 99 -10.14 -13.91 -10.74
C PRO A 99 -10.74 -13.19 -9.53
N SER A 100 -12.07 -13.03 -9.54
CA SER A 100 -12.80 -12.31 -8.48
C SER A 100 -12.60 -12.91 -7.08
N ASN A 101 -12.41 -14.23 -7.02
CA ASN A 101 -12.05 -14.98 -5.83
C ASN A 101 -10.76 -15.75 -6.12
N LEU A 102 -9.75 -15.55 -5.29
CA LEU A 102 -8.50 -16.28 -5.36
C LEU A 102 -8.60 -17.54 -4.53
N ASN A 103 -8.02 -18.62 -5.04
CA ASN A 103 -7.73 -19.82 -4.29
C ASN A 103 -6.19 -19.96 -4.20
N CYS A 104 -5.72 -20.88 -3.35
CA CYS A 104 -4.29 -21.14 -3.17
C CYS A 104 -3.59 -21.63 -4.45
N GLU A 105 -4.35 -22.12 -5.44
CA GLU A 105 -3.82 -22.60 -6.72
C GLU A 105 -3.53 -21.47 -7.71
N LEU A 106 -4.09 -20.27 -7.45
CA LEU A 106 -4.01 -19.09 -8.31
C LEU A 106 -3.24 -17.93 -7.65
N SER A 107 -2.69 -18.13 -6.44
CA SER A 107 -1.82 -17.19 -5.70
C SER A 107 -0.36 -17.59 -5.79
#